data_AF-A0A165B9B9-F1
#
_entry.id   AF-A0A165B9B9-F1
#
_cell.length_a   1.000
_cell.length_b   1.000
_cell.length_c   1.000
_cell.angle_alpha   90.00
_cell.angle_beta   90.00
_cell.angle_gamma   90.00
#
_symmetry.space_group_name_H-M   'P 1'
#
loop_
_entity.id
_entity.type
_entity.pdbx_description
1 polymer ?
#
loop_
_entity_poly.entity_id
_entity_poly.type
_entity_poly.pdbx_seq_one_letter_code
_entity_poly.pdbx_strand_id
1 'polypeptide(L)'
;MFAILPSFLEGFFTDFFAAVQVALLPTLASIKASPFLLLQPLALRRVFFAHVWTAFGPAVDEGGRPVKEKLLTPHAYGVVLDIGAGHGHTMRYLDRTRVTRYIALEPNEGMHTAIRRTAAECAFSEYDGSLVILPLDADDALTSDIVKPGSVDTLVSILTLCSIPNAERTVHKLVQHFLKPGGQFLFYEHVDSPLERVRWWQHFLSPPWSACFDGCTLG
;
A
#
# COMPACT_ATOMS: atom_id res chain seq x y z
N MET A 1 -19.48 25.56 -2.77
CA MET A 1 -18.08 25.69 -2.27
C MET A 1 -17.96 25.78 -0.75
N PHE A 2 -18.94 26.32 0.00
CA PHE A 2 -18.86 26.41 1.47
C PHE A 2 -19.13 25.09 2.24
N ALA A 3 -19.92 24.16 1.68
CA ALA A 3 -20.27 22.90 2.34
C ALA A 3 -19.16 21.81 2.31
N ILE A 4 -18.16 21.94 1.44
CA ILE A 4 -17.17 20.87 1.17
C ILE A 4 -16.11 20.76 2.28
N LEU A 5 -15.77 21.88 2.93
CA LEU A 5 -14.76 21.84 4.00
C LEU A 5 -15.31 21.25 5.30
N PRO A 6 -16.50 21.66 5.79
CA PRO A 6 -17.12 21.01 6.93
C PRO A 6 -17.26 19.50 6.74
N SER A 7 -17.71 19.05 5.56
CA SER A 7 -17.83 17.62 5.25
C SER A 7 -16.48 16.89 5.18
N PHE A 8 -15.43 17.54 4.65
CA PHE A 8 -14.08 16.95 4.63
C PHE A 8 -13.53 16.76 6.05
N LEU A 9 -13.62 17.79 6.90
CA LEU A 9 -13.12 17.71 8.28
C LEU A 9 -13.93 16.73 9.12
N GLU A 10 -15.26 16.72 8.96
CA GLU A 10 -16.14 15.75 9.62
C GLU A 10 -15.81 14.31 9.21
N GLY A 11 -15.63 14.06 7.91
CA GLY A 11 -15.19 12.77 7.41
C GLY A 11 -13.81 12.37 7.96
N PHE A 12 -12.84 13.28 7.88
CA PHE A 12 -11.48 13.06 8.39
C PHE A 12 -11.48 12.66 9.87
N PHE A 13 -12.15 13.42 10.74
CA PHE A 13 -12.16 13.13 12.17
C PHE A 13 -12.92 11.85 12.47
N THR A 14 -14.03 11.59 11.79
CA THR A 14 -14.76 10.31 11.89
C THR A 14 -13.84 9.14 11.60
N ASP A 15 -13.15 9.16 10.45
CA ASP A 15 -12.26 8.07 10.03
C ASP A 15 -11.04 7.94 10.96
N PHE A 16 -10.44 9.06 11.37
CA PHE A 16 -9.31 9.07 12.28
C PHE A 16 -9.67 8.46 13.65
N PHE A 17 -10.79 8.86 14.24
CA PHE A 17 -11.21 8.30 15.53
C PHE A 17 -11.61 6.84 15.41
N ALA A 18 -12.27 6.44 14.32
CA ALA A 18 -12.58 5.05 14.05
C ALA A 18 -11.30 4.20 13.92
N ALA A 19 -10.27 4.69 13.21
CA ALA A 19 -8.97 4.03 13.09
C ALA A 19 -8.30 3.84 14.46
N VAL A 20 -8.28 4.87 15.30
CA VAL A 20 -7.76 4.76 16.68
C VAL A 20 -8.56 3.74 17.49
N GLN A 21 -9.89 3.76 17.42
CA GLN A 21 -10.74 2.83 18.18
C GLN A 21 -10.49 1.37 17.82
N VAL A 22 -10.36 1.04 16.52
CA VAL A 22 -10.15 -0.35 16.10
C VAL A 22 -8.74 -0.85 16.37
N ALA A 23 -7.73 0.03 16.34
CA ALA A 23 -6.33 -0.36 16.47
C ALA A 23 -5.77 -0.25 17.89
N LEU A 24 -6.36 0.55 18.78
CA LEU A 24 -5.81 0.83 20.10
C LEU A 24 -5.65 -0.43 20.96
N LEU A 25 -6.73 -1.19 21.18
CA LEU A 25 -6.69 -2.37 22.04
C LEU A 25 -5.76 -3.48 21.51
N PRO A 26 -5.81 -3.85 20.21
CA PRO A 26 -4.85 -4.79 19.63
C PRO A 26 -3.39 -4.31 19.76
N THR A 27 -3.14 -3.01 19.55
CA THR A 27 -1.78 -2.45 19.69
C THR A 27 -1.28 -2.53 21.14
N LEU A 28 -2.14 -2.23 22.12
CA LEU A 28 -1.81 -2.38 23.54
C LEU A 28 -1.52 -3.84 23.91
N ALA A 29 -2.25 -4.79 23.33
CA ALA A 29 -1.97 -6.22 23.50
C ALA A 29 -0.59 -6.60 22.92
N SER A 30 -0.24 -6.07 21.75
CA SER A 30 1.09 -6.26 21.14
C SER A 30 2.22 -5.64 21.99
N ILE A 31 2.02 -4.44 22.56
CA ILE A 31 2.96 -3.83 23.51
C ILE A 31 3.10 -4.68 24.78
N LYS A 32 2.01 -5.23 25.30
CA LYS A 32 2.07 -6.12 26.46
C LYS A 32 2.87 -7.40 26.17
N ALA A 33 2.74 -7.94 24.95
CA ALA A 33 3.51 -9.11 24.51
C ALA A 33 4.98 -8.78 24.24
N SER A 34 5.29 -7.57 23.77
CA SER A 34 6.65 -7.09 23.51
C SER A 34 6.83 -5.63 23.97
N PRO A 35 7.19 -5.40 25.25
CA PRO A 35 7.33 -4.06 25.81
C PRO A 35 8.37 -3.16 25.11
N PHE A 36 9.37 -3.76 24.45
CA PHE A 36 10.40 -3.04 23.70
C PHE A 36 9.84 -2.26 22.49
N LEU A 37 8.62 -2.57 22.02
CA LEU A 37 7.96 -1.81 20.95
C LEU A 37 7.83 -0.31 21.28
N LEU A 38 7.70 0.05 22.56
CA LEU A 38 7.66 1.46 22.99
C LEU A 38 8.95 2.23 22.69
N LEU A 39 10.06 1.53 22.51
CA LEU A 39 11.37 2.11 22.16
C LEU A 39 11.64 2.06 20.65
N GLN A 40 10.72 1.54 19.85
CA GLN A 40 10.85 1.34 18.42
C GLN A 40 9.70 2.04 17.67
N PRO A 41 9.74 3.37 17.48
CA PRO A 41 8.63 4.14 16.92
C PRO A 41 8.13 3.60 15.56
N LEU A 42 9.05 3.19 14.68
CA LEU A 42 8.73 2.60 13.38
C LEU A 42 8.00 1.25 13.52
N ALA A 43 8.47 0.36 14.40
CA ALA A 43 7.82 -0.92 14.61
C ALA A 43 6.43 -0.74 15.24
N LEU A 44 6.31 0.18 16.21
CA LEU A 44 5.03 0.48 16.86
C LEU A 44 4.00 1.04 15.87
N ARG A 45 4.38 2.00 15.02
CA ARG A 45 3.46 2.54 14.01
C ARG A 45 3.05 1.47 12.98
N ARG A 46 3.97 0.57 12.58
CA ARG A 46 3.68 -0.55 11.67
C ARG A 46 2.66 -1.51 12.28
N VAL A 47 2.81 -1.87 13.56
CA VAL A 47 1.84 -2.70 14.29
C VAL A 47 0.48 -2.03 14.37
N PHE A 48 0.44 -0.76 14.76
CA PHE A 48 -0.81 0.00 14.84
C PHE A 48 -1.50 0.05 13.47
N PHE A 49 -0.76 0.39 12.42
CA PHE A 49 -1.30 0.51 11.07
C PHE A 49 -1.77 -0.85 10.50
N ALA A 50 -1.10 -1.96 10.80
CA ALA A 50 -1.59 -3.28 10.41
C ALA A 50 -2.98 -3.60 10.99
N HIS A 51 -3.25 -3.17 12.23
CA HIS A 51 -4.58 -3.31 12.84
C HIS A 51 -5.62 -2.38 12.21
N VAL A 52 -5.25 -1.12 11.92
CA VAL A 52 -6.12 -0.22 11.15
C VAL A 52 -6.47 -0.85 9.81
N TRP A 53 -5.48 -1.30 9.06
CA TRP A 53 -5.67 -1.82 7.71
C TRP A 53 -6.49 -3.11 7.68
N THR A 54 -6.43 -3.91 8.75
CA THR A 54 -7.35 -5.05 8.94
C THR A 54 -8.82 -4.65 8.94
N ALA A 55 -9.15 -3.49 9.52
CA ALA A 55 -10.52 -3.00 9.55
C ALA A 55 -10.92 -2.21 8.29
N PHE A 56 -10.03 -1.37 7.77
CA PHE A 56 -10.33 -0.42 6.69
C PHE A 56 -10.04 -0.98 5.29
N GLY A 57 -9.00 -1.81 5.15
CA GLY A 57 -8.50 -2.32 3.87
C GLY A 57 -9.58 -2.90 2.96
N PRO A 58 -10.48 -3.79 3.43
CA PRO A 58 -11.55 -4.33 2.59
C PRO A 58 -12.53 -3.29 2.02
N ALA A 59 -12.88 -2.26 2.79
CA ALA A 59 -13.79 -1.21 2.33
C ALA A 59 -13.09 -0.26 1.34
N VAL A 60 -11.82 0.06 1.58
CA VAL A 60 -10.97 0.83 0.66
C VAL A 60 -10.77 0.05 -0.66
N ASP A 61 -10.52 -1.27 -0.56
CA ASP A 61 -10.43 -2.18 -1.69
C ASP A 61 -11.70 -2.14 -2.54
N GLU A 62 -12.86 -2.32 -1.91
CA GLU A 62 -14.15 -2.33 -2.60
C GLU A 62 -14.49 -0.98 -3.24
N GLY A 63 -14.23 0.14 -2.53
CA GLY A 63 -14.49 1.48 -3.06
C GLY A 63 -13.70 1.81 -4.34
N GLY A 64 -12.52 1.21 -4.51
CA GLY A 64 -11.70 1.34 -5.72
C GLY A 64 -11.93 0.28 -6.79
N ARG A 65 -12.83 -0.69 -6.57
CA ARG A 65 -13.02 -1.87 -7.45
C ARG A 65 -13.17 -1.50 -8.93
N PRO A 66 -14.11 -0.62 -9.35
CA PRO A 66 -14.33 -0.36 -10.77
C PRO A 66 -13.10 0.22 -11.48
N VAL A 67 -12.33 1.04 -10.76
CA VAL A 67 -11.10 1.65 -11.28
C VAL A 67 -10.04 0.57 -11.45
N LYS A 68 -9.86 -0.31 -10.46
CA LYS A 68 -8.86 -1.39 -10.51
C LYS A 68 -9.19 -2.46 -11.54
N GLU A 69 -10.45 -2.84 -11.70
CA GLU A 69 -10.88 -3.77 -12.76
C GLU A 69 -10.57 -3.19 -14.15
N LYS A 70 -10.89 -1.91 -14.38
CA LYS A 70 -10.59 -1.24 -15.64
C LYS A 70 -9.09 -1.05 -15.87
N LEU A 71 -8.33 -0.73 -14.82
CA LEU A 71 -6.90 -0.42 -14.90
C LEU A 71 -6.03 -1.68 -15.00
N LEU A 72 -6.34 -2.73 -14.23
CA LEU A 72 -5.43 -3.86 -14.03
C LEU A 72 -5.80 -5.05 -14.90
N THR A 73 -7.07 -5.48 -14.92
CA THR A 73 -7.49 -6.71 -15.59
C THR A 73 -7.13 -6.76 -17.09
N PRO A 74 -7.38 -5.71 -17.90
CA PRO A 74 -7.04 -5.73 -19.32
C PRO A 74 -5.58 -5.35 -19.60
N HIS A 75 -4.84 -4.83 -18.63
CA HIS A 75 -3.52 -4.26 -18.87
C HIS A 75 -2.41 -5.09 -18.24
N ALA A 76 -2.49 -5.48 -16.96
CA ALA A 76 -1.42 -6.20 -16.27
C ALA A 76 -1.10 -7.56 -16.92
N TYR A 77 0.20 -7.89 -17.04
CA TYR A 77 0.68 -9.14 -17.61
C TYR A 77 2.08 -9.51 -17.08
N GLY A 78 2.46 -10.77 -17.29
CA GLY A 78 3.79 -11.31 -17.02
C GLY A 78 4.14 -11.30 -15.53
N VAL A 79 5.35 -10.84 -15.23
CA VAL A 79 5.80 -10.60 -13.85
C VAL A 79 5.28 -9.24 -13.39
N VAL A 80 4.42 -9.26 -12.37
CA VAL A 80 3.86 -8.07 -11.72
C VAL A 80 4.65 -7.78 -10.44
N LEU A 81 5.14 -6.55 -10.28
CA LEU A 81 5.67 -6.06 -9.00
C LEU A 81 4.71 -5.02 -8.45
N ASP A 82 4.14 -5.28 -7.27
CA ASP A 82 3.20 -4.39 -6.59
C ASP A 82 3.89 -3.66 -5.44
N ILE A 83 3.96 -2.34 -5.55
CA ILE A 83 4.62 -1.45 -4.59
C ILE A 83 3.66 -1.18 -3.44
N GLY A 84 4.03 -1.54 -2.21
CA GLY A 84 3.19 -1.41 -1.02
C GLY A 84 1.95 -2.28 -1.11
N ALA A 85 2.16 -3.60 -1.26
CA ALA A 85 1.07 -4.53 -1.54
C ALA A 85 -0.03 -4.57 -0.44
N GLY A 86 0.26 -4.11 0.79
CA GLY A 86 -0.67 -4.18 1.91
C GLY A 86 -1.16 -5.61 2.11
N HIS A 87 -2.47 -5.84 2.05
CA HIS A 87 -3.05 -7.20 2.14
C HIS A 87 -3.08 -7.98 0.81
N GLY A 88 -2.41 -7.49 -0.23
CA GLY A 88 -2.35 -8.15 -1.54
C GLY A 88 -3.62 -8.00 -2.38
N HIS A 89 -4.43 -6.99 -2.08
CA HIS A 89 -5.74 -6.77 -2.70
C HIS A 89 -5.68 -6.67 -4.24
N THR A 90 -4.60 -6.10 -4.78
CA THR A 90 -4.33 -6.00 -6.22
C THR A 90 -4.48 -7.34 -6.95
N MET A 91 -4.10 -8.47 -6.33
CA MET A 91 -4.19 -9.81 -6.94
C MET A 91 -5.61 -10.18 -7.39
N ARG A 92 -6.64 -9.66 -6.72
CA ARG A 92 -8.06 -9.92 -7.04
C ARG A 92 -8.48 -9.38 -8.40
N TYR A 93 -7.70 -8.45 -8.95
CA TYR A 93 -7.99 -7.75 -10.20
C TYR A 93 -7.07 -8.17 -11.34
N LEU A 94 -6.18 -9.14 -11.09
CA LEU A 94 -5.23 -9.64 -12.08
C LEU A 94 -5.83 -10.85 -12.82
N ASP A 95 -5.66 -10.87 -14.14
CA ASP A 95 -5.97 -12.04 -14.95
C ASP A 95 -4.84 -13.07 -14.86
N ARG A 96 -5.09 -14.22 -14.22
CA ARG A 96 -4.09 -15.28 -14.03
C ARG A 96 -3.66 -15.97 -15.32
N THR A 97 -4.41 -15.84 -16.40
CA THR A 97 -3.97 -16.33 -17.71
C THR A 97 -2.86 -15.44 -18.31
N ARG A 98 -2.75 -14.20 -17.83
CA ARG A 98 -1.80 -13.19 -18.32
C ARG A 98 -0.66 -12.91 -17.35
N VAL A 99 -0.93 -12.96 -16.05
CA VAL A 99 0.05 -12.74 -14.99
C VAL A 99 0.64 -14.08 -14.58
N THR A 100 1.96 -14.24 -14.68
CA THR A 100 2.66 -15.48 -14.33
C THR A 100 3.22 -15.46 -12.92
N ARG A 101 3.57 -14.28 -12.41
CA ARG A 101 4.16 -14.10 -11.08
C ARG A 101 3.77 -12.74 -10.50
N TYR A 102 3.51 -12.71 -9.20
CA TYR A 102 3.23 -11.51 -8.42
C TYR A 102 4.28 -11.35 -7.32
N ILE A 103 4.92 -10.20 -7.31
CA ILE A 103 5.95 -9.80 -6.35
C ILE A 103 5.33 -8.71 -5.47
N ALA A 104 5.03 -9.04 -4.23
CA ALA A 104 4.48 -8.14 -3.24
C ALA A 104 5.63 -7.43 -2.52
N LEU A 105 5.87 -6.15 -2.82
CA LEU A 105 6.83 -5.32 -2.09
C LEU A 105 6.12 -4.68 -0.91
N GLU A 106 6.34 -5.19 0.30
CA GLU A 106 5.62 -4.77 1.50
C GLU A 106 6.53 -4.84 2.74
N PRO A 107 7.03 -3.70 3.24
CA PRO A 107 7.95 -3.67 4.38
C PRO A 107 7.28 -3.98 5.73
N ASN A 108 5.95 -3.88 5.83
CA ASN A 108 5.24 -4.19 7.06
C ASN A 108 4.86 -5.68 7.12
N GLU A 109 5.66 -6.46 7.84
CA GLU A 109 5.43 -7.90 8.03
C GLU A 109 4.05 -8.24 8.62
N GLY A 110 3.42 -7.31 9.35
CA GLY A 110 2.06 -7.46 9.87
C GLY A 110 1.01 -7.70 8.77
N MET A 111 1.30 -7.33 7.53
CA MET A 111 0.41 -7.50 6.38
C MET A 111 0.56 -8.87 5.70
N HIS A 112 1.68 -9.56 5.90
CA HIS A 112 2.10 -10.69 5.06
C HIS A 112 1.19 -11.91 5.17
N THR A 113 0.62 -12.17 6.35
CA THR A 113 -0.37 -13.24 6.52
C THR A 113 -1.60 -13.00 5.65
N ALA A 114 -2.05 -11.75 5.51
CA ALA A 114 -3.16 -11.41 4.65
C ALA A 114 -2.77 -11.51 3.16
N ILE A 115 -1.56 -11.09 2.77
CA ILE A 115 -1.04 -11.29 1.41
C ILE A 115 -1.13 -12.77 1.02
N ARG A 116 -0.62 -13.68 1.87
CA ARG A 116 -0.66 -15.12 1.63
C ARG A 116 -2.09 -15.66 1.50
N ARG A 117 -3.01 -15.15 2.33
CA ARG A 117 -4.44 -15.51 2.24
C ARG A 117 -5.03 -15.08 0.91
N THR A 118 -4.89 -13.80 0.54
CA THR A 118 -5.42 -13.26 -0.72
C THR A 118 -4.78 -13.95 -1.93
N ALA A 119 -3.49 -14.28 -1.85
CA ALA A 119 -2.80 -15.04 -2.88
C ALA A 119 -3.43 -16.41 -3.10
N ALA A 120 -3.70 -17.16 -2.03
CA ALA A 120 -4.36 -18.46 -2.13
C ALA A 120 -5.77 -18.35 -2.77
N GLU A 121 -6.52 -17.30 -2.45
CA GLU A 121 -7.82 -16.99 -3.09
C GLU A 121 -7.68 -16.70 -4.60
N CYS A 122 -6.54 -16.15 -5.02
CA CYS A 122 -6.24 -15.73 -6.39
C CYS A 122 -5.32 -16.70 -7.15
N ALA A 123 -5.16 -17.93 -6.65
CA ALA A 123 -4.29 -18.97 -7.22
C ALA A 123 -2.81 -18.53 -7.40
N PHE A 124 -2.29 -17.74 -6.47
CA PHE A 124 -0.86 -17.46 -6.30
C PHE A 124 -0.32 -18.22 -5.08
N SER A 125 0.95 -18.62 -5.10
CA SER A 125 1.59 -19.35 -4.01
C SER A 125 3.10 -19.14 -3.96
N GLU A 126 3.67 -19.09 -2.75
CA GLU A 126 5.14 -19.11 -2.58
C GLU A 126 5.72 -20.48 -2.99
N TYR A 127 4.92 -21.55 -2.91
CA TYR A 127 5.37 -22.92 -3.18
C TYR A 127 5.73 -23.16 -4.66
N ASP A 128 4.94 -22.62 -5.59
CA ASP A 128 5.18 -22.73 -7.03
C ASP A 128 5.95 -21.53 -7.60
N GLY A 129 6.34 -20.58 -6.75
CA GLY A 129 7.07 -19.37 -7.11
C GLY A 129 6.23 -18.31 -7.81
N SER A 130 4.92 -18.49 -7.93
CA SER A 130 4.01 -17.49 -8.50
C SER A 130 3.79 -16.31 -7.56
N LEU A 131 4.00 -16.46 -6.25
CA LEU A 131 4.07 -15.37 -5.27
C LEU A 131 5.50 -15.21 -4.75
N VAL A 132 5.96 -13.96 -4.62
CA VAL A 132 7.09 -13.60 -3.77
C VAL A 132 6.71 -12.41 -2.91
N ILE A 133 7.00 -12.48 -1.62
CA ILE A 133 6.82 -11.35 -0.69
C ILE A 133 8.20 -10.80 -0.36
N LEU A 134 8.40 -9.50 -0.58
CA LEU A 134 9.63 -8.77 -0.30
C LEU A 134 9.42 -7.85 0.90
N PRO A 135 9.98 -8.17 2.09
CA PRO A 135 9.92 -7.35 3.29
C PRO A 135 10.87 -6.14 3.20
N LEU A 136 10.78 -5.36 2.13
CA LEU A 136 11.71 -4.26 1.85
C LEU A 136 10.95 -2.97 1.57
N ASP A 137 11.54 -1.85 1.98
CA ASP A 137 11.12 -0.53 1.52
C ASP A 137 11.50 -0.35 0.04
N ALA A 138 10.86 0.59 -0.65
CA ALA A 138 10.98 0.76 -2.09
C ALA A 138 12.42 1.06 -2.58
N ASP A 139 13.17 1.90 -1.85
CA ASP A 139 14.57 2.17 -2.20
C ASP A 139 15.48 0.96 -1.92
N ASP A 140 15.21 0.18 -0.87
CA ASP A 140 16.01 -1.00 -0.51
C ASP A 140 15.85 -2.12 -1.55
N ALA A 141 14.66 -2.25 -2.14
CA ALA A 141 14.38 -3.20 -3.21
C ALA A 141 15.35 -3.05 -4.38
N LEU A 142 15.79 -1.82 -4.72
CA LEU A 142 16.74 -1.54 -5.83
C LEU A 142 18.11 -2.18 -5.65
N THR A 143 18.45 -2.58 -4.42
CA THR A 143 19.73 -3.23 -4.09
C THR A 143 19.58 -4.73 -3.82
N SER A 144 18.35 -5.25 -3.90
CA SER A 144 18.05 -6.66 -3.66
C SER A 144 18.33 -7.50 -4.91
N ASP A 145 19.03 -8.62 -4.74
CA ASP A 145 19.24 -9.60 -5.82
C ASP A 145 18.02 -10.51 -6.06
N ILE A 146 16.94 -10.36 -5.27
CA ILE A 146 15.74 -11.21 -5.38
C ILE A 146 14.97 -10.88 -6.66
N VAL A 147 14.89 -9.60 -7.03
CA VAL A 147 14.25 -9.15 -8.28
C VAL A 147 15.35 -8.69 -9.23
N LYS A 148 15.46 -9.37 -10.37
CA LYS A 148 16.50 -9.01 -11.35
C LYS A 148 16.17 -7.67 -12.02
N PRO A 149 17.19 -6.84 -12.34
CA PRO A 149 16.99 -5.66 -13.15
C PRO A 149 16.35 -6.02 -14.50
N GLY A 150 15.45 -5.18 -15.00
CA GLY A 150 14.77 -5.38 -16.29
C GLY A 150 14.00 -6.71 -16.39
N SER A 151 13.45 -7.22 -15.29
CA SER A 151 12.74 -8.51 -15.25
C SER A 151 11.24 -8.40 -15.01
N VAL A 152 10.74 -7.21 -14.71
CA VAL A 152 9.32 -6.94 -14.43
C VAL A 152 8.61 -6.49 -15.71
N ASP A 153 7.44 -7.07 -15.97
CA ASP A 153 6.60 -6.72 -17.11
C ASP A 153 5.62 -5.59 -16.76
N THR A 154 5.02 -5.66 -15.56
CA THR A 154 4.07 -4.67 -15.05
C THR A 154 4.46 -4.24 -13.64
N LEU A 155 4.73 -2.96 -13.45
CA LEU A 155 4.85 -2.35 -12.13
C LEU A 155 3.48 -1.81 -11.74
N VAL A 156 3.07 -2.00 -10.49
CA VAL A 156 1.77 -1.56 -9.96
C VAL A 156 1.95 -0.76 -8.68
N SER A 157 1.15 0.29 -8.50
CA SER A 157 1.04 1.04 -7.25
C SER A 157 -0.42 1.44 -7.03
N ILE A 158 -1.02 1.02 -5.93
CA ILE A 158 -2.42 1.28 -5.60
C ILE A 158 -2.52 1.87 -4.20
N LEU A 159 -2.72 3.19 -4.10
CA LEU A 159 -2.83 3.95 -2.85
C LEU A 159 -1.61 3.77 -1.92
N THR A 160 -0.42 3.70 -2.52
CA THR A 160 0.84 3.47 -1.80
C THR A 160 1.73 4.70 -1.77
N LEU A 161 1.76 5.51 -2.83
CA LEU A 161 2.83 6.49 -3.02
C LEU A 161 2.87 7.57 -1.92
N CYS A 162 1.75 7.78 -1.20
CA CYS A 162 1.69 8.69 -0.04
C CYS A 162 2.63 8.32 1.10
N SER A 163 3.01 7.04 1.23
CA SER A 163 3.90 6.57 2.31
C SER A 163 5.37 6.57 1.90
N ILE A 164 5.68 6.83 0.63
CA ILE A 164 7.03 6.78 0.08
C ILE A 164 7.64 8.18 0.07
N PRO A 165 8.73 8.41 0.83
CA PRO A 165 9.47 9.67 0.76
C PRO A 165 10.01 9.91 -0.65
N ASN A 166 9.78 11.10 -1.22
CA ASN A 166 10.18 11.46 -2.58
C ASN A 166 9.66 10.47 -3.65
N ALA A 167 8.37 10.13 -3.58
CA ALA A 167 7.71 9.14 -4.44
C ALA A 167 8.07 9.25 -5.93
N GLU A 168 8.09 10.46 -6.51
CA GLU A 168 8.47 10.67 -7.91
C GLU A 168 9.86 10.12 -8.23
N ARG A 169 10.86 10.46 -7.42
CA ARG A 169 12.24 9.98 -7.59
C ARG A 169 12.31 8.47 -7.43
N THR A 170 11.62 7.92 -6.43
CA THR A 170 11.62 6.48 -6.15
C THR A 170 10.97 5.70 -7.28
N VAL A 171 9.80 6.14 -7.77
CA VAL A 171 9.11 5.56 -8.93
C VAL A 171 10.01 5.61 -10.16
N HIS A 172 10.68 6.73 -10.44
CA HIS A 172 11.61 6.82 -11.57
C HIS A 172 12.72 5.77 -11.49
N LYS A 173 13.34 5.59 -10.32
CA LYS A 173 14.36 4.55 -10.13
C LYS A 173 13.79 3.15 -10.32
N LEU A 174 12.63 2.85 -9.71
CA LEU A 174 11.97 1.54 -9.81
C LEU A 174 11.62 1.19 -11.26
N VAL A 175 11.04 2.14 -11.99
CA VAL A 175 10.73 2.00 -13.42
C VAL A 175 11.99 1.73 -14.23
N GLN A 176 13.04 2.53 -14.05
CA GLN A 176 14.29 2.37 -14.80
C GLN A 176 15.03 1.07 -14.48
N HIS A 177 14.96 0.64 -13.22
CA HIS A 177 15.72 -0.51 -12.75
C HIS A 177 15.00 -1.84 -13.03
N PHE A 178 13.70 -1.93 -12.77
CA PHE A 178 12.97 -3.20 -12.81
C PHE A 178 12.20 -3.48 -14.10
N LEU A 179 11.65 -2.46 -14.77
CA LEU A 179 10.82 -2.70 -15.96
C LEU A 179 11.66 -3.16 -17.15
N LYS A 180 11.14 -4.16 -17.86
CA LYS A 180 11.62 -4.54 -19.18
C LYS A 180 11.41 -3.40 -20.19
N PRO A 181 12.19 -3.35 -21.27
CA PRO A 181 11.83 -2.55 -22.44
C PRO A 181 10.41 -2.92 -22.93
N GLY A 182 9.52 -1.93 -23.01
CA GLY A 182 8.11 -2.14 -23.35
C GLY A 182 7.22 -2.59 -22.20
N GLY A 183 7.74 -2.74 -20.99
CA GLY A 183 6.95 -2.90 -19.77
C GLY A 183 6.16 -1.65 -19.42
N GLN A 184 5.24 -1.78 -18.47
CA GLN A 184 4.31 -0.70 -18.11
C GLN A 184 4.26 -0.46 -16.61
N PHE A 185 3.90 0.78 -16.24
CA PHE A 185 3.58 1.15 -14.87
C PHE A 185 2.10 1.54 -14.78
N LEU A 186 1.34 0.81 -13.97
CA LEU A 186 -0.08 1.04 -13.73
C LEU A 186 -0.26 1.57 -12.32
N PHE A 187 -0.92 2.71 -12.16
CA PHE A 187 -1.10 3.31 -10.84
C PHE A 187 -2.49 3.88 -10.63
N TYR A 188 -2.96 3.77 -9.39
CA TYR A 188 -4.17 4.43 -8.89
C TYR A 188 -3.87 4.98 -7.51
N GLU A 189 -3.66 6.29 -7.44
CA GLU A 189 -3.18 6.98 -6.25
C GLU A 189 -4.15 8.09 -5.87
N HIS A 190 -4.22 8.41 -4.57
CA HIS A 190 -4.85 9.65 -4.17
C HIS A 190 -3.87 10.80 -4.40
N VAL A 191 -4.43 11.97 -4.67
CA VAL A 191 -3.68 13.18 -5.00
C VAL A 191 -4.20 14.36 -4.17
N ASP A 192 -3.42 15.42 -4.12
CA ASP A 192 -3.85 16.70 -3.59
C ASP A 192 -5.18 17.13 -4.19
N SER A 193 -6.05 17.67 -3.34
CA SER A 193 -7.32 18.22 -3.78
C SER A 193 -7.07 19.40 -4.73
N PRO A 194 -7.84 19.53 -5.83
CA PRO A 194 -7.81 20.73 -6.65
C PRO A 194 -8.36 21.95 -5.91
N LEU A 195 -9.07 21.77 -4.79
CA LEU A 195 -9.59 22.84 -3.96
C LEU A 195 -8.52 23.28 -2.95
N GLU A 196 -7.99 24.49 -3.12
CA GLU A 196 -6.91 25.05 -2.28
C GLU A 196 -7.18 24.91 -0.78
N ARG A 197 -8.41 25.14 -0.35
CA ARG A 197 -8.80 25.05 1.06
C ARG A 197 -8.74 23.62 1.59
N VAL A 198 -9.15 22.63 0.80
CA VAL A 198 -9.05 21.21 1.21
C VAL A 198 -7.59 20.78 1.22
N ARG A 199 -6.81 21.17 0.20
CA ARG A 199 -5.37 20.92 0.11
C ARG A 199 -4.61 21.46 1.32
N TRP A 200 -4.93 22.67 1.76
CA TRP A 200 -4.34 23.24 2.97
C TRP A 200 -4.55 22.32 4.18
N TRP A 201 -5.76 21.79 4.36
CA TRP A 201 -6.05 20.86 5.45
C TRP A 201 -5.40 19.48 5.26
N GLN A 202 -5.27 18.98 4.03
CA GLN A 202 -4.49 17.77 3.76
C GLN A 202 -3.06 17.94 4.29
N HIS A 203 -2.35 18.99 3.88
CA HIS A 203 -0.98 19.22 4.35
C HIS A 203 -0.89 19.53 5.84
N PHE A 204 -1.85 20.27 6.41
CA PHE A 204 -1.85 20.59 7.84
C PHE A 204 -2.03 19.36 8.73
N LEU A 205 -2.88 18.41 8.30
CA LEU A 205 -3.19 17.18 9.03
C LEU A 205 -2.24 16.02 8.69
N SER A 206 -1.45 16.14 7.60
CA SER A 206 -0.49 15.11 7.17
C SER A 206 0.54 14.71 8.23
N PRO A 207 1.18 15.61 9.01
CA PRO A 207 2.19 15.21 9.99
C PRO A 207 1.66 14.27 11.09
N PRO A 208 0.57 14.58 11.84
CA PRO A 208 0.04 13.65 12.82
C PRO A 208 -0.53 12.38 12.17
N TRP A 209 -1.08 12.48 10.95
CA TRP A 209 -1.53 11.31 10.20
C TRP A 209 -0.36 10.37 9.85
N SER A 210 0.70 10.88 9.23
CA SER A 210 1.89 10.11 8.85
C SER A 210 2.57 9.41 10.02
N ALA A 211 2.55 10.03 11.21
CA ALA A 211 3.07 9.41 12.43
C ALA A 211 2.28 8.16 12.87
N CYS A 212 0.98 8.10 12.59
CA CYS A 212 0.09 6.99 12.97
C CYS A 212 -0.11 5.96 11.85
N PHE A 213 -0.16 6.38 10.59
CA PHE A 213 -0.55 5.56 9.43
C PHE A 213 0.66 5.17 8.58
N ASP A 214 1.69 4.67 9.25
CA ASP A 214 2.95 4.14 8.67
C ASP A 214 3.58 5.00 7.56
N GLY A 215 3.60 6.31 7.76
CA GLY A 215 4.24 7.24 6.84
C GLY A 215 3.32 7.86 5.78
N CYS A 216 2.09 7.36 5.57
CA CYS A 216 1.19 7.92 4.57
C CYS A 216 0.90 9.41 4.83
N THR A 217 0.69 10.19 3.78
CA THR A 217 0.24 11.58 3.83
C THR A 217 -1.17 11.72 3.26
N LEU A 218 -1.87 12.80 3.58
CA LEU A 218 -3.22 13.05 3.05
C LEU A 218 -3.22 13.74 1.68
N GLY A 219 -2.04 14.17 1.22
CA GLY A 219 -1.77 14.95 0.02
C GLY A 219 -0.28 15.00 -0.24
#